data_AF-A0A7K0QVJ6-F1
#
_entry.id   AF-A0A7K0QVJ6-F1
#
_cell.length_a   1.000
_cell.length_b   1.000
_cell.length_c   1.000
_cell.angle_alpha   90.00
_cell.angle_beta   90.00
_cell.angle_gamma   90.00
#
_symmetry.space_group_name_H-M   'P 1'
#
loop_
_entity.id
_entity.type
_entity.pdbx_description
1 polymer ?
#
loop_
_entity_poly.entity_id
_entity_poly.type
_entity_poly.pdbx_seq_one_letter_code
_entity_poly.pdbx_strand_id
1 'polypeptide(L)' 'MRLLALDTATPASTVAVHDGDRVLASRRVTDASQHAEVLAVLVRDVL' A
#
# COMPACT_ATOMS: atom_id res chain seq x y z
N MET A 1 15.76 -5.40 7.08
CA MET A 1 15.76 -4.71 5.77
C MET A 1 14.37 -4.13 5.59
N ARG A 2 14.20 -2.89 5.11
CA ARG A 2 12.84 -2.35 4.92
C ARG A 2 12.37 -2.57 3.49
N LEU A 3 11.21 -3.21 3.34
CA LEU A 3 10.53 -3.42 2.06
C LEU A 3 9.23 -2.63 2.02
N LEU A 4 8.97 -1.97 0.90
CA LEU A 4 7.69 -1.35 0.57
C LEU A 4 7.03 -2.17 -0.52
N ALA A 5 5.85 -2.72 -0.23
CA ALA A 5 5.05 -3.50 -1.18
C ALA A 5 3.85 -2.67 -1.66
N LEU A 6 3.60 -2.71 -2.98
CA LEU A 6 2.50 -2.03 -3.66
C LEU A 6 1.77 -3.05 -4.54
N ASP A 7 0.44 -3.12 -4.43
CA ASP A 7 -0.40 -3.94 -5.31
C ASP A 7 -1.60 -3.12 -5.80
N THR A 8 -1.71 -3.01 -7.13
CA THR A 8 -2.81 -2.35 -7.86
C THR A 8 -3.38 -3.26 -8.96
N ALA A 9 -3.17 -4.58 -8.87
CA ALA A 9 -3.60 -5.53 -9.90
C ALA A 9 -5.11 -5.82 -9.85
N THR A 10 -5.83 -5.28 -8.86
CA THR A 10 -7.27 -5.46 -8.66
C THR A 10 -7.92 -4.08 -8.48
N PRO A 11 -9.26 -3.96 -8.40
CA PRO A 11 -9.94 -2.74 -7.97
C PRO A 11 -9.49 -2.18 -6.60
N ALA A 12 -8.71 -2.93 -5.83
CA ALA A 12 -8.14 -2.47 -4.58
C ALA A 12 -6.66 -2.10 -4.73
N SER A 13 -6.32 -0.93 -4.21
CA SER A 13 -4.94 -0.50 -3.97
C SER A 13 -4.52 -0.94 -2.57
N THR A 14 -3.41 -1.68 -2.46
CA THR A 14 -2.82 -2.09 -1.17
C THR A 14 -1.37 -1.60 -1.08
N VAL A 15 -1.00 -1.06 0.07
CA VAL A 15 0.37 -0.64 0.37
C VAL A 15 0.77 -1.16 1.76
N ALA A 16 1.99 -1.69 1.90
CA ALA A 16 2.49 -2.21 3.17
C ALA A 16 4.00 -2.04 3.34
N VAL A 17 4.45 -1.92 4.59
CA VAL A 17 5.87 -1.90 4.98
C VAL A 17 6.21 -3.17 5.75
N HIS A 18 7.32 -3.82 5.42
CA HIS A 18 7.83 -5.04 6.08
C HIS A 18 9.31 -4.84 6.48
N ASP A 19 9.74 -5.44 7.59
CA ASP A 19 11.10 -5.29 8.14
C ASP A 19 12.06 -6.48 7.86
N GLY A 20 11.57 -7.48 7.13
CA GLY A 20 12.25 -8.75 6.84
C GLY A 20 11.71 -9.92 7.67
N ASP A 21 10.95 -9.67 8.73
CA ASP A 21 10.30 -10.69 9.56
C ASP A 21 8.77 -10.53 9.54
N ARG A 22 8.27 -9.30 9.71
CA ARG A 22 6.83 -9.02 9.83
C ARG A 22 6.39 -7.75 9.10
N VAL A 23 5.08 -7.67 8.87
CA VAL A 23 4.43 -6.45 8.38
C VAL A 23 4.36 -5.44 9.53
N LEU A 24 4.90 -4.24 9.30
CA LEU A 24 4.89 -3.13 10.25
C LEU A 24 3.62 -2.29 10.13
N ALA A 25 3.17 -2.05 8.89
CA ALA A 25 1.96 -1.29 8.59
C ALA A 25 1.39 -1.74 7.24
N SER A 26 0.07 -1.67 7.09
CA SER A 26 -0.62 -1.94 5.83
C SER A 26 -1.89 -1.10 5.70
N ARG A 27 -2.16 -0.64 4.47
CA ARG A 27 -3.40 0.06 4.13
C ARG A 27 -3.97 -0.48 2.84
N ARG A 28 -5.30 -0.55 2.77
CA ARG A 28 -6.06 -0.98 1.60
C ARG A 28 -7.23 -0.05 1.36
N VAL A 29 -7.43 0.32 0.10
CA VAL A 29 -8.63 1.04 -0.37
C VAL A 29 -9.16 0.32 -1.60
N THR A 30 -10.48 0.13 -1.64
CA THR A 30 -11.16 -0.43 -2.81
C THR A 30 -11.85 0.70 -3.56
N ASP A 31 -11.20 1.20 -4.61
CA ASP A 31 -11.80 2.09 -5.60
C ASP A 31 -10.99 2.01 -6.89
N ALA A 32 -11.54 1.33 -7.89
CA ALA A 32 -10.85 1.09 -9.16
C ALA A 32 -10.54 2.40 -9.93
N SER A 33 -11.30 3.46 -9.67
CA SER A 33 -11.20 4.72 -10.41
C SER A 33 -10.12 5.66 -9.89
N GLN A 34 -9.64 5.45 -8.66
CA GLN A 34 -8.77 6.39 -7.97
C GLN A 34 -7.35 5.88 -7.72
N HIS A 35 -6.91 4.77 -8.33
CA HIS A 35 -5.59 4.18 -8.10
C HIS A 35 -4.44 5.21 -8.06
N ALA A 36 -4.36 6.07 -9.09
CA ALA A 36 -3.32 7.08 -9.18
C ALA A 36 -3.48 8.21 -8.15
N GLU A 37 -4.71 8.51 -7.72
CA GLU A 37 -5.02 9.57 -6.76
C GLU A 37 -4.70 9.15 -5.32
N VAL A 38 -4.93 7.88 -4.98
CA VAL A 38 -4.80 7.40 -3.61
C VAL A 38 -3.43 6.80 -3.29
N LEU A 39 -2.66 6.33 -4.28
CA LEU A 39 -1.44 5.56 -4.00
C LEU A 39 -0.42 6.35 -3.16
N ALA A 40 -0.18 7.62 -3.47
CA ALA A 40 0.73 8.47 -2.71
C ALA A 40 0.27 8.66 -1.26
N VAL A 41 -1.05 8.80 -1.05
CA VAL A 41 -1.67 8.90 0.29
C VAL A 41 -1.47 7.59 1.05
N LEU A 42 -1.70 6.44 0.41
CA LEU A 42 -1.52 5.13 1.03
C LEU A 42 -0.06 4.86 1.42
N VAL A 43 0.89 5.28 0.58
CA VAL A 43 2.33 5.21 0.91
C VAL A 43 2.63 6.06 2.14
N ARG A 44 2.17 7.32 2.16
CA ARG A 44 2.36 8.21 3.31
C ARG A 44 1.77 7.62 4.60
N ASP A 45 0.61 6.99 4.52
CA ASP A 45 -0.10 6.49 5.71
C ASP A 45 0.55 5.24 6.33
N VAL A 46 1.46 4.56 5.63
CA VAL A 46 2.17 3.38 6.16
C VAL A 46 3.66 3.63 6.47
N LEU A 47 4.20 4.79 6.11
CA LEU A 47 5.56 5.23 6.45
C LEU A 47 5.56 5.99 7.78
#